data_AF-T1B210-F1
#
_entry.id   AF-T1B210-F1
#
_cell.length_a   1.000
_cell.length_b   1.000
_cell.length_c   1.000
_cell.angle_alpha   90.00
_cell.angle_beta   90.00
_cell.angle_gamma   90.00
#
_symmetry.space_group_name_H-M   'P 1'
#
loop_
_entity.id
_entity.type
_entity.pdbx_description
1 polymer ?
#
loop_
_entity_poly.entity_id
_entity_poly.type
_entity_poly.pdbx_seq_one_letter_code
_entity_poly.pdbx_strand_id
1 'polypeptide(L)'
;MLLWSEWTRRLAPLRPACARSRTFLWLCTALLGLCARADQAGVTSWVRSGFLEGAAYRRLLHLFAGGGVRVDALTRCWVGLVLSLFRPFTVEGFRVAVTDGLKVPK
;
A
#
# COMPACT_ATOMS: atom_id res chain seq x y z
N MET A 1 19.29 3.03 6.45
CA MET A 1 19.22 3.09 4.97
C MET A 1 18.86 1.74 4.35
N LEU A 2 19.52 0.64 4.71
CA LEU A 2 19.26 -0.71 4.15
C LEU A 2 17.78 -1.13 4.16
N LEU A 3 17.07 -0.92 5.28
CA LEU A 3 15.65 -1.28 5.41
C LEU A 3 14.78 -0.61 4.35
N TRP A 4 14.94 0.70 4.15
CA TRP A 4 14.13 1.45 3.19
C TRP A 4 14.47 1.11 1.73
N SER A 5 15.73 0.78 1.45
CA SER A 5 16.14 0.26 0.14
C SER A 5 15.54 -1.11 -0.15
N GLU A 6 15.51 -2.00 0.83
CA GLU A 6 14.85 -3.31 0.68
C GLU A 6 13.34 -3.15 0.56
N TRP A 7 12.73 -2.34 1.42
CA TRP A 7 11.30 -2.04 1.40
C TRP A 7 10.87 -1.51 0.03
N THR A 8 11.56 -0.50 -0.52
CA THR A 8 11.26 0.05 -1.85
C THR A 8 11.45 -0.99 -2.95
N ARG A 9 12.51 -1.82 -2.89
CA ARG A 9 12.73 -2.93 -3.84
C ARG A 9 11.59 -3.95 -3.79
N ARG A 10 11.09 -4.30 -2.61
CA ARG A 10 9.98 -5.24 -2.44
C ARG A 10 8.65 -4.68 -2.95
N LEU A 11 8.47 -3.36 -3.03
CA LEU A 11 7.27 -2.76 -3.60
C LEU A 11 7.26 -2.69 -5.13
N ALA A 12 8.38 -2.91 -5.81
CA ALA A 12 8.46 -2.85 -7.27
C ALA A 12 7.39 -3.71 -8.00
N PRO A 13 7.04 -4.92 -7.55
CA PRO A 13 5.98 -5.74 -8.15
C PRO A 13 4.57 -5.13 -8.10
N LEU A 14 4.34 -4.07 -7.31
CA LEU A 14 3.06 -3.36 -7.27
C LEU A 14 2.90 -2.35 -8.42
N ARG A 15 3.98 -2.04 -9.17
CA ARG A 15 3.97 -1.07 -10.27
C ARG A 15 2.88 -1.29 -11.34
N PRO A 16 2.54 -2.53 -11.75
CA PRO A 16 1.48 -2.79 -12.73
C PRO A 16 0.07 -2.38 -12.28
N ALA A 17 -0.15 -2.18 -10.97
CA ALA A 17 -1.42 -1.69 -10.45
C ALA A 17 -1.66 -0.20 -10.74
N CYS A 18 -0.62 0.54 -11.12
CA CYS A 18 -0.67 1.98 -11.34
C CYS A 18 -0.65 2.31 -12.83
N ALA A 19 -1.57 3.18 -13.27
CA ALA A 19 -1.62 3.61 -14.67
C ALA A 19 -0.36 4.39 -15.11
N ARG A 20 0.26 5.14 -14.20
CA ARG A 20 1.43 5.98 -14.48
C ARG A 20 2.52 5.79 -13.42
N SER A 21 3.78 6.05 -13.78
CA SER A 21 4.90 5.97 -12.84
C SER A 21 4.75 6.95 -11.68
N ARG A 22 4.21 8.14 -11.94
CA ARG A 22 3.91 9.12 -10.89
C ARG A 22 2.88 8.60 -9.89
N THR A 23 1.86 7.87 -10.35
CA THR A 23 0.88 7.26 -9.45
C THR A 23 1.51 6.20 -8.56
N PHE A 24 2.45 5.42 -9.10
CA PHE A 24 3.21 4.44 -8.32
C PHE A 24 4.06 5.11 -7.23
N LEU A 25 4.71 6.23 -7.54
CA LEU A 25 5.45 6.98 -6.52
C LEU A 25 4.53 7.49 -5.39
N TRP A 26 3.35 8.00 -5.73
CA TRP A 26 2.36 8.41 -4.72
C TRP A 26 1.82 7.22 -3.91
N LEU A 27 1.65 6.05 -4.53
CA LEU A 27 1.34 4.81 -3.81
C LEU A 27 2.44 4.45 -2.82
N CYS A 28 3.71 4.51 -3.22
CA CYS A 28 4.83 4.31 -2.29
C CYS A 28 4.81 5.32 -1.14
N THR A 29 4.55 6.61 -1.40
CA THR A 29 4.42 7.62 -0.33
C THR A 29 3.28 7.29 0.64
N ALA A 30 2.13 6.82 0.13
CA ALA A 30 1.01 6.40 0.97
C ALA A 30 1.36 5.17 1.83
N LEU A 31 2.00 4.15 1.24
CA LEU A 31 2.46 2.96 1.96
C LEU A 31 3.52 3.31 3.02
N LEU A 32 4.40 4.28 2.74
CA LEU A 32 5.35 4.79 3.72
C LEU A 32 4.62 5.40 4.92
N GLY A 33 3.59 6.21 4.66
CA GLY A 33 2.73 6.79 5.71
C GLY A 33 2.07 5.73 6.58
N LEU A 34 1.55 4.66 5.96
CA LEU A 34 0.97 3.50 6.65
C LEU A 34 2.01 2.70 7.45
N CYS A 35 3.24 2.58 6.98
CA CYS A 35 4.31 1.91 7.72
C CYS A 35 4.84 2.76 8.88
N ALA A 36 4.84 4.08 8.75
CA ALA A 36 5.40 5.00 9.74
C ALA A 36 4.46 5.26 10.93
N ARG A 37 3.16 4.96 10.79
CA ARG A 37 2.15 5.26 11.79
C ARG A 37 1.19 4.10 11.97
N ALA A 38 1.02 3.67 13.22
CA ALA A 38 0.08 2.60 13.58
C ALA A 38 -1.34 3.11 13.88
N ASP A 39 -1.56 4.42 13.92
CA ASP A 39 -2.86 5.02 14.21
C ASP A 39 -3.71 5.19 12.94
N GLN A 40 -5.03 5.21 13.10
CA GLN A 40 -5.98 5.45 12.00
C GLN A 40 -6.14 6.94 11.67
N ALA A 41 -5.04 7.70 11.70
CA ALA A 41 -5.07 9.13 11.40
C ALA A 41 -5.20 9.38 9.89
N GLY A 42 -5.90 10.46 9.53
CA GLY A 42 -6.12 10.84 8.15
C GLY A 42 -4.88 11.36 7.41
N VAL A 43 -5.01 11.54 6.10
CA VAL A 43 -3.94 11.96 5.16
C VAL A 43 -3.19 13.23 5.62
N THR A 44 -3.87 14.18 6.25
CA THR A 44 -3.24 15.41 6.77
C THR A 44 -2.15 15.11 7.80
N SER A 45 -2.36 14.09 8.64
CA SER A 45 -1.36 13.65 9.62
C SER A 45 -0.12 13.07 8.97
N TRP A 46 -0.26 12.37 7.84
CA TRP A 46 0.86 11.82 7.08
C TRP A 46 1.70 12.92 6.43
N VAL A 47 1.04 13.93 5.86
CA VAL A 47 1.72 15.09 5.26
C VAL A 47 2.60 15.78 6.30
N ARG A 48 2.06 16.01 7.50
CA ARG A 48 2.80 16.64 8.60
C ARG A 48 3.93 15.75 9.14
N SER A 49 3.67 14.47 9.42
CA SER A 49 4.70 13.59 9.97
C SER A 49 5.80 13.22 8.96
N GLY A 50 5.48 13.22 7.67
CA GLY A 50 6.43 13.01 6.58
C GLY A 50 7.15 14.27 6.11
N PHE A 51 6.94 15.42 6.76
CA PHE A 51 7.48 16.73 6.36
C PHE A 51 7.23 17.06 4.88
N LEU A 52 6.06 16.66 4.36
CA LEU A 52 5.68 16.91 2.98
C LEU A 52 5.10 18.31 2.82
N GLU A 53 5.26 18.90 1.65
CA GLU A 53 4.59 20.16 1.30
C GLU A 53 3.07 20.01 1.34
N GLY A 54 2.35 21.09 1.66
CA GLY A 54 0.88 21.10 1.70
C GLY A 54 0.22 20.65 0.40
N ALA A 55 0.87 20.85 -0.76
CA ALA A 55 0.39 20.35 -2.05
C ALA A 55 0.31 18.81 -2.12
N ALA A 56 1.09 18.09 -1.31
CA ALA A 56 1.06 16.63 -1.22
C ALA A 56 -0.29 16.12 -0.70
N TYR A 57 -0.98 16.88 0.16
CA TYR A 57 -2.30 16.52 0.67
C TYR A 57 -3.29 16.27 -0.46
N ARG A 58 -3.44 17.23 -1.38
CA ARG A 58 -4.36 17.10 -2.53
C ARG A 58 -3.96 15.94 -3.43
N ARG A 59 -2.66 15.72 -3.65
CA ARG A 59 -2.17 14.62 -4.49
C ARG A 59 -2.45 13.25 -3.88
N LEU A 60 -2.30 13.11 -2.57
CA LEU A 60 -2.69 11.90 -1.83
C LEU A 60 -4.20 11.69 -1.85
N LEU A 61 -5.02 12.74 -1.70
CA LEU A 61 -6.47 12.61 -1.87
C LEU A 61 -6.85 12.13 -3.28
N HIS A 62 -6.22 12.66 -4.33
CA HIS A 62 -6.44 12.19 -5.70
C HIS A 62 -5.97 10.76 -5.93
N LEU A 63 -4.97 10.28 -5.18
CA LEU A 63 -4.55 8.88 -5.23
C LEU A 63 -5.67 7.95 -4.74
N PHE A 64 -6.32 8.31 -3.64
CA PHE A 64 -7.38 7.49 -3.02
C PHE A 64 -8.74 7.63 -3.72
N ALA A 65 -9.11 8.85 -4.12
CA ALA A 65 -10.39 9.12 -4.76
C ALA A 65 -10.39 8.90 -6.28
N GLY A 66 -9.21 8.84 -6.89
CA GLY A 66 -9.07 8.71 -8.34
C GLY A 66 -8.85 7.27 -8.81
N GLY A 67 -9.11 7.00 -10.09
CA GLY A 67 -8.86 5.69 -10.73
C GLY A 67 -7.40 5.42 -11.11
N GLY A 68 -6.44 6.15 -10.53
CA GLY A 68 -5.02 6.00 -10.88
C GLY A 68 -4.42 4.67 -10.42
N VAL A 69 -4.90 4.17 -9.27
CA VAL A 69 -4.56 2.86 -8.71
C VAL A 69 -5.72 1.93 -8.98
N ARG A 70 -5.47 0.87 -9.76
CA ARG A 70 -6.48 -0.16 -10.04
C ARG A 70 -6.47 -1.14 -8.88
N VAL A 71 -7.46 -1.04 -7.99
CA VAL A 71 -7.51 -1.83 -6.74
C VAL A 71 -7.45 -3.33 -7.03
N ASP A 72 -8.18 -3.84 -8.02
CA ASP A 72 -8.13 -5.28 -8.36
C ASP A 72 -6.73 -5.74 -8.78
N ALA A 73 -6.03 -4.91 -9.55
CA ALA A 73 -4.66 -5.21 -9.95
C ALA A 73 -3.70 -5.09 -8.76
N LEU A 74 -3.91 -4.10 -7.88
CA LEU A 74 -3.13 -3.95 -6.66
C LEU A 74 -3.29 -5.16 -5.75
N THR A 75 -4.50 -5.64 -5.54
CA THR A 75 -4.79 -6.83 -4.72
C THR A 75 -4.09 -8.07 -5.27
N ARG A 76 -4.16 -8.31 -6.59
CA ARG A 76 -3.45 -9.45 -7.21
C ARG A 76 -1.94 -9.33 -7.07
N CYS A 77 -1.38 -8.16 -7.35
CA CYS A 77 0.06 -7.90 -7.18
C CYS A 77 0.50 -8.07 -5.71
N TRP A 78 -0.31 -7.59 -4.78
CA TRP A 78 -0.05 -7.70 -3.34
C TRP A 78 -0.07 -9.14 -2.86
N VAL A 79 -1.09 -9.92 -3.23
CA VAL A 79 -1.17 -11.35 -2.90
C VAL A 79 0.05 -12.11 -3.45
N GLY A 80 0.40 -11.87 -4.72
CA GLY A 80 1.60 -12.46 -5.32
C GLY A 80 2.88 -12.08 -4.56
N LEU A 81 3.03 -10.80 -4.20
CA LEU A 81 4.15 -10.31 -3.41
C LEU A 81 4.24 -11.01 -2.06
N VAL A 82 3.16 -11.02 -1.27
CA VAL A 82 3.11 -11.66 0.05
C VAL A 82 3.49 -13.13 -0.04
N LEU A 83 2.94 -13.86 -1.02
CA LEU A 83 3.24 -15.29 -1.21
C LEU A 83 4.68 -15.56 -1.67
N SER A 84 5.36 -14.57 -2.28
CA SER A 84 6.78 -14.68 -2.62
C SER A 84 7.72 -14.32 -1.47
N LEU A 85 7.28 -13.46 -0.54
CA LEU A 85 8.08 -12.98 0.58
C LEU A 85 7.97 -13.92 1.79
N PHE A 86 6.81 -14.52 1.98
CA PHE A 86 6.48 -15.27 3.19
C PHE A 86 6.03 -16.70 2.85
N ARG A 87 6.19 -17.60 3.82
CA ARG A 87 5.65 -18.96 3.73
C ARG A 87 4.24 -18.95 4.33
N PRO A 88 3.17 -19.12 3.54
CA PRO A 88 1.81 -19.12 4.07
C PRO A 88 1.57 -20.35 4.94
N PHE A 89 0.73 -20.20 5.96
CA PHE A 89 0.23 -21.34 6.72
C PHE A 89 -0.67 -22.22 5.83
N THR A 90 -0.52 -23.53 5.96
CA THR A 90 -1.26 -24.51 5.15
C THR A 90 -1.87 -25.59 6.02
N VAL A 91 -3.08 -26.02 5.69
CA VAL A 91 -3.77 -27.17 6.29
C VAL A 91 -4.15 -28.12 5.15
N GLU A 92 -3.70 -29.37 5.19
CA GLU A 92 -3.94 -30.36 4.12
C GLU A 92 -3.54 -29.85 2.71
N GLY A 93 -2.46 -29.06 2.61
CA GLY A 93 -2.01 -28.46 1.35
C GLY A 93 -2.76 -27.20 0.90
N PHE A 94 -3.83 -26.80 1.59
CA PHE A 94 -4.57 -25.57 1.31
C PHE A 94 -4.00 -24.39 2.08
N ARG A 95 -3.82 -23.25 1.39
CA ARG A 95 -3.40 -22.00 2.03
C ARG A 95 -4.53 -21.44 2.89
N VAL A 96 -4.21 -21.11 4.13
CA VAL A 96 -5.16 -20.51 5.08
C VAL A 96 -4.98 -19.00 5.08
N ALA A 97 -6.07 -18.27 4.88
CA ALA A 97 -6.13 -16.83 5.06
C ALA A 97 -6.90 -16.52 6.35
N VAL A 98 -6.28 -15.74 7.24
CA VAL A 98 -6.97 -15.18 8.40
C VAL A 98 -7.63 -13.88 7.95
N THR A 99 -8.94 -13.82 8.10
CA THR A 99 -9.74 -12.63 7.79
C THR A 99 -10.38 -12.13 9.07
N ASP A 100 -10.39 -10.82 9.29
CA ASP A 100 -11.28 -10.21 10.27
C ASP A 100 -12.69 -10.07 9.69
N GLY A 101 -13.71 -10.15 10.54
CA GLY A 101 -15.11 -9.92 10.16
C GLY A 101 -15.43 -8.44 9.97
N LEU A 102 -14.48 -7.65 9.46
CA LEU A 102 -14.60 -6.20 9.40
C LEU A 102 -15.64 -5.83 8.35
N LYS A 103 -16.80 -5.38 8.83
CA LYS A 103 -17.88 -4.88 7.98
C LYS A 103 -17.40 -3.62 7.30
N VAL A 104 -17.38 -3.61 5.96
CA VAL A 104 -17.20 -2.37 5.20
C VAL A 104 -18.31 -1.40 5.64
N PRO A 105 -17.98 -0.28 6.31
CA PRO A 105 -18.99 0.69 6.71
C PRO A 105 -19.65 1.22 5.42
N LYS A 106 -20.99 1.27 5.45
CA LYS A 106 -21.78 1.87 4.37
C LYS A 106 -21.54 3.37 4.31
#